data_AF-A0A3C0R0N8-F1
#
_entry.id   AF-A0A3C0R0N8-F1
#
_cell.length_a   1.000
_cell.length_b   1.000
_cell.length_c   1.000
_cell.angle_alpha   90.00
_cell.angle_beta   90.00
_cell.angle_gamma   90.00
#
_symmetry.space_group_name_H-M   'P 1'
#
loop_
_entity.id
_entity.type
_entity.pdbx_description
1 polymer ?
#
loop_
_entity_poly.entity_id
_entity_poly.type
_entity_poly.pdbx_seq_one_letter_code
_entity_poly.pdbx_strand_id
1 'polypeptide(L)'
;MVVVVNSGLAATLLATKYIDIISSVVRDVTESDFSLKFIQSSEIATITKQAEKKPTFFANSFINRKFTFDNFVVGTSNREASQAALMIASNPGKLYNYNPLFIFSHSGLGKTHLLHAIGNYIKDNTPALRVLYI
;
A
#
# COMPACT_ATOMS: atom_id res chain seq x y z
N MET A 1 -3.72 17.58 11.10
CA MET A 1 -5.09 18.10 11.19
C MET A 1 -5.25 19.25 10.20
N VAL A 2 -6.30 19.25 9.38
CA VAL A 2 -6.58 20.32 8.40
C VAL A 2 -7.71 21.19 8.94
N VAL A 3 -7.50 22.50 8.97
CA VAL A 3 -8.49 23.49 9.41
C VAL A 3 -8.89 24.34 8.22
N VAL A 4 -10.17 24.33 7.91
CA VAL A 4 -10.73 25.11 6.79
C VAL A 4 -10.99 26.53 7.24
N VAL A 5 -10.48 27.50 6.49
CA VAL A 5 -10.57 28.92 6.82
C VAL A 5 -11.32 29.67 5.72
N ASN A 6 -12.10 30.67 6.14
CA ASN A 6 -12.95 31.49 5.26
C ASN A 6 -12.14 32.24 4.18
N SER A 7 -10.98 32.80 4.55
CA SER A 7 -10.16 33.61 3.64
C SER A 7 -8.69 33.23 3.65
N GLY A 8 -8.01 33.46 2.52
CA GLY A 8 -6.57 33.24 2.40
C GLY A 8 -5.75 34.13 3.35
N LEU A 9 -6.20 35.37 3.61
CA LEU A 9 -5.57 36.25 4.60
C LEU A 9 -5.63 35.65 6.01
N ALA A 10 -6.78 35.09 6.40
CA ALA A 10 -6.93 34.42 7.68
C ALA A 10 -6.06 33.15 7.75
N ALA A 11 -5.98 32.36 6.68
CA ALA A 11 -5.09 31.20 6.62
C ALA A 11 -3.61 31.61 6.85
N THR A 12 -3.15 32.67 6.18
CA THR A 12 -1.78 33.18 6.34
C THR A 12 -1.52 33.72 7.73
N LEU A 13 -2.46 34.48 8.31
CA LEU A 13 -2.35 35.04 9.65
C LEU A 13 -2.26 33.93 10.72
N LEU A 14 -3.10 32.89 10.58
CA LEU A 14 -3.13 31.75 11.50
C LEU A 14 -1.84 30.92 11.37
N ALA A 15 -1.34 30.72 10.16
CA ALA A 15 -0.12 29.96 9.91
C ALA A 15 1.16 30.69 10.37
N THR A 16 1.18 32.02 10.37
CA THR A 16 2.40 32.79 10.68
C THR A 16 2.44 33.28 12.12
N LYS A 17 1.34 33.85 12.62
CA LYS A 17 1.33 34.57 13.90
C LYS A 17 0.76 33.73 15.06
N TYR A 18 -0.16 32.82 14.77
CA TYR A 18 -0.91 32.10 15.80
C TYR A 18 -0.64 30.59 15.83
N ILE A 19 0.29 30.09 15.01
CA ILE A 19 0.57 28.67 14.88
C ILE A 19 1.03 28.04 16.21
N ASP A 20 1.86 28.74 16.96
CA ASP A 20 2.41 28.24 18.24
C ASP A 20 1.32 28.16 19.32
N ILE A 21 0.44 29.16 19.36
CA ILE A 21 -0.67 29.22 20.32
C ILE A 21 -1.71 28.14 20.00
N ILE A 22 -2.02 27.95 18.71
CA ILE A 22 -3.02 26.96 18.30
C ILE A 22 -2.45 25.55 18.48
N SER A 23 -1.16 25.34 18.21
CA SER A 23 -0.53 24.03 18.40
C SER A 23 -0.46 23.62 19.87
N SER A 24 -0.18 24.56 20.80
CA SER A 24 -0.19 24.25 22.23
C SER A 24 -1.58 23.87 22.73
N VAL A 25 -2.62 24.64 22.38
CA VAL A 25 -4.00 24.34 22.78
C VAL A 25 -4.49 23.02 22.19
N VAL A 26 -4.15 22.74 20.93
CA VAL A 26 -4.52 21.47 20.29
C VAL A 26 -3.82 20.30 20.99
N ARG A 27 -2.55 20.45 21.34
CA ARG A 27 -1.81 19.43 22.09
C ARG A 27 -2.42 19.19 23.47
N ASP A 28 -2.77 20.25 24.20
CA ASP A 28 -3.33 20.15 25.54
C ASP A 28 -4.71 19.47 25.54
N VAL A 29 -5.55 19.75 24.54
CA VAL A 29 -6.91 19.18 24.46
C VAL A 29 -6.91 17.76 23.90
N THR A 30 -6.00 17.46 22.97
CA THR A 30 -5.98 16.16 22.26
C THR A 30 -4.93 15.19 22.76
N GLU A 31 -4.09 15.63 23.71
CA GLU A 31 -2.92 14.90 24.25
C GLU A 31 -1.99 14.35 23.15
N SER A 32 -2.03 14.95 21.96
CA SER A 32 -1.37 14.42 20.75
C SER A 32 -0.77 15.55 19.92
N ASP A 33 0.41 15.30 19.35
CA ASP A 33 1.09 16.27 18.50
C ASP A 33 0.57 16.20 17.05
N PHE A 34 -0.25 17.19 16.67
CA PHE A 34 -0.79 17.31 15.31
C PHE A 34 -0.05 18.37 14.49
N SER A 35 0.28 18.04 13.23
CA SER A 35 0.65 19.04 12.24
C SER A 35 -0.59 19.78 11.72
N LEU A 36 -0.69 21.08 12.02
CA LEU A 36 -1.79 21.93 11.61
C LEU A 36 -1.53 22.52 10.22
N LYS A 37 -2.51 22.37 9.31
CA LYS A 37 -2.51 23.04 8.00
C LYS A 37 -3.80 23.83 7.82
N PHE A 38 -3.67 25.14 7.63
CA PHE A 38 -4.79 26.05 7.37
C PHE A 38 -4.97 26.20 5.88
N ILE A 39 -6.16 25.87 5.40
CA ILE A 39 -6.44 25.72 3.96
C ILE A 39 -7.78 26.41 3.67
N GLN A 40 -7.90 27.07 2.52
CA GLN A 40 -9.16 27.68 2.12
C GLN A 40 -10.13 26.62 1.54
N SER A 41 -11.45 26.84 1.63
CA SER A 41 -12.46 25.93 1.06
C SER A 41 -12.25 25.61 -0.43
N SER A 42 -11.68 26.55 -1.20
CA SER A 42 -11.30 26.39 -2.60
C SER A 42 -10.12 25.43 -2.82
N GLU A 43 -9.21 25.34 -1.86
CA GLU A 43 -8.02 24.50 -1.91
C GLU A 43 -8.28 23.05 -1.47
N ILE A 44 -9.40 22.80 -0.78
CA ILE A 44 -9.83 21.45 -0.40
C ILE A 44 -9.90 20.54 -1.64
N ALA A 45 -10.49 21.04 -2.74
CA ALA A 45 -10.63 20.29 -4.00
C ALA A 45 -9.27 20.00 -4.69
N THR A 46 -8.27 20.84 -4.46
CA THR A 46 -6.91 20.67 -5.01
C THR A 46 -6.14 19.60 -4.22
N ILE A 47 -6.33 19.53 -2.90
CA ILE A 47 -5.71 18.51 -2.04
C ILE A 47 -6.27 17.13 -2.32
N THR A 48 -7.58 17.01 -2.60
CA THR A 48 -8.17 15.72 -2.96
C THR A 48 -7.70 15.21 -4.33
N LYS A 49 -7.34 16.10 -5.26
CA LYS A 49 -6.90 15.74 -6.62
C LYS A 49 -5.42 15.38 -6.77
N GLN A 50 -4.55 15.76 -5.83
CA GLN A 50 -3.10 15.50 -5.92
C GLN A 50 -2.66 14.11 -5.42
N ALA A 51 -3.58 13.24 -4.99
CA ALA A 51 -3.26 11.94 -4.38
C ALA A 51 -3.05 10.77 -5.36
N GLU A 52 -3.13 10.97 -6.68
CA GLU A 52 -2.90 9.89 -7.67
C GLU A 52 -1.63 10.10 -8.52
N LYS A 53 -0.50 10.46 -7.92
CA LYS A 53 0.78 10.11 -8.55
C LYS A 53 0.94 8.59 -8.39
N LYS A 54 0.58 7.83 -9.42
CA LYS A 54 0.93 6.39 -9.51
C LYS A 54 2.42 6.27 -9.18
N PRO A 55 2.79 5.58 -8.09
CA PRO A 55 4.19 5.49 -7.71
C PRO A 55 4.98 4.87 -8.86
N THR A 56 6.04 5.56 -9.29
CA THR A 56 6.93 5.13 -10.39
C THR A 56 7.51 3.75 -10.16
N PHE A 57 7.57 3.30 -8.89
CA PHE A 57 8.05 1.99 -8.51
C PHE A 57 7.26 0.82 -9.11
N PHE A 58 5.97 1.02 -9.44
CA PHE A 58 5.16 -0.01 -10.10
C PHE A 58 5.34 -0.03 -11.62
N ALA A 59 5.96 1.00 -12.21
CA ALA A 59 6.08 1.14 -13.66
C ALA A 59 6.90 0.01 -14.28
N ASN A 60 7.92 -0.48 -13.57
CA ASN A 60 8.79 -1.56 -14.02
C ASN A 60 8.33 -2.95 -13.54
N SER A 61 7.18 -3.04 -12.87
CA SER A 61 6.71 -4.30 -12.32
C SER A 61 6.09 -5.19 -13.39
N PHE A 62 6.83 -6.20 -13.82
CA PHE A 62 6.36 -7.17 -14.80
C PHE A 62 6.01 -8.50 -14.14
N ILE A 63 4.77 -8.93 -14.30
CA ILE A 63 4.30 -10.27 -13.89
C ILE A 63 4.00 -11.06 -15.16
N ASN A 64 4.66 -12.21 -15.31
CA ASN A 64 4.47 -13.08 -16.45
C ASN A 64 3.16 -13.86 -16.31
N ARG A 65 2.18 -13.55 -17.17
CA ARG A 65 0.85 -14.19 -17.19
C ARG A 65 0.88 -15.70 -17.47
N LYS A 66 1.99 -16.24 -17.99
CA LYS A 66 2.14 -17.68 -18.25
C LYS A 66 2.32 -18.50 -16.97
N PHE A 67 2.81 -17.88 -15.89
CA PHE A 67 3.06 -18.56 -14.62
C PHE A 67 1.84 -18.42 -13.70
N THR A 68 0.93 -19.38 -13.79
CA THR A 68 -0.27 -19.49 -12.96
C THR A 68 -0.19 -20.74 -12.08
N PHE A 69 -1.03 -20.80 -11.03
CA PHE A 69 -1.13 -22.01 -10.21
C PHE A 69 -1.63 -23.21 -11.03
N ASP A 70 -2.53 -22.99 -11.99
CA ASP A 70 -3.11 -24.05 -12.83
C ASP A 70 -2.04 -24.77 -13.67
N ASN A 71 -1.03 -24.03 -14.13
CA ASN A 71 0.07 -24.58 -14.93
C ASN A 71 1.27 -25.01 -14.06
N PHE A 72 1.16 -24.96 -12.74
CA PHE A 72 2.21 -25.42 -11.83
C PHE A 72 1.99 -26.89 -11.46
N VAL A 73 2.94 -27.76 -11.84
CA VAL A 73 2.84 -29.20 -11.52
C VAL A 73 3.22 -29.44 -10.05
N VAL A 74 2.24 -29.90 -9.26
CA VAL A 74 2.43 -30.21 -7.85
C VAL A 74 2.88 -31.66 -7.66
N GLY A 75 3.98 -31.85 -6.95
CA GLY A 75 4.52 -33.13 -6.53
C GLY A 75 4.82 -33.14 -5.03
N THR A 76 5.28 -34.28 -4.50
CA THR A 76 5.59 -34.42 -3.06
C THR A 76 6.64 -33.41 -2.58
N SER A 77 7.63 -33.09 -3.40
CA SER A 77 8.74 -32.19 -3.05
C SER A 77 8.40 -30.70 -3.06
N ASN A 78 7.30 -30.28 -3.70
CA ASN A 78 6.93 -28.87 -3.84
C ASN A 78 5.51 -28.56 -3.32
N ARG A 79 4.81 -29.58 -2.78
CA ARG A 79 3.44 -29.48 -2.30
C ARG A 79 3.28 -28.41 -1.23
N GLU A 80 4.15 -28.41 -0.23
CA GLU A 80 4.08 -27.46 0.89
C GLU A 80 4.28 -26.02 0.40
N ALA A 81 5.28 -25.78 -0.46
CA ALA A 81 5.53 -24.47 -1.05
C ALA A 81 4.36 -23.99 -1.91
N SER A 82 3.77 -24.88 -2.71
CA SER A 82 2.59 -24.58 -3.54
C SER A 82 1.36 -24.25 -2.70
N GLN A 83 1.10 -25.01 -1.64
CA GLN A 83 -0.01 -24.77 -0.72
C GLN A 83 0.17 -23.46 0.05
N ALA A 84 1.37 -23.19 0.57
CA ALA A 84 1.67 -21.94 1.26
C ALA A 84 1.49 -20.72 0.33
N ALA A 85 1.96 -20.83 -0.91
CA ALA A 85 1.78 -19.80 -1.93
C ALA A 85 0.29 -19.53 -2.23
N LEU A 86 -0.53 -20.58 -2.39
CA LEU A 86 -1.96 -20.46 -2.64
C LEU A 86 -2.72 -19.86 -1.45
N MET A 87 -2.37 -20.25 -0.23
CA MET A 87 -2.96 -19.73 1.01
C MET A 87 -2.76 -18.21 1.13
N ILE A 88 -1.55 -17.73 0.84
CA ILE A 88 -1.26 -16.29 0.90
C ILE A 88 -1.93 -15.55 -0.25
N ALA A 89 -1.94 -16.12 -1.46
CA ALA A 89 -2.57 -15.50 -2.61
C ALA A 89 -4.09 -15.35 -2.45
N SER A 90 -4.74 -16.31 -1.79
CA SER A 90 -6.19 -16.27 -1.48
C SER A 90 -6.54 -15.34 -0.33
N ASN A 91 -5.62 -15.09 0.60
CA ASN A 91 -5.85 -14.27 1.78
C ASN A 91 -4.70 -13.26 2.01
N PRO A 92 -4.45 -12.34 1.06
CA PRO A 92 -3.30 -11.43 1.12
C PRO A 92 -3.39 -10.54 2.37
N GLY A 93 -2.33 -10.54 3.17
CA GLY A 93 -2.21 -9.72 4.39
C GLY A 93 -3.02 -10.19 5.60
N LYS A 94 -3.86 -11.24 5.48
CA LYS A 94 -4.66 -11.76 6.62
C LYS A 94 -3.94 -12.84 7.42
N LEU A 95 -3.00 -13.54 6.78
CA LEU A 95 -2.27 -14.65 7.38
C LEU A 95 -0.96 -14.16 8.00
N TYR A 96 -1.03 -13.63 9.23
CA TYR A 96 0.15 -13.16 9.98
C TYR A 96 1.24 -14.24 10.10
N ASN A 97 0.86 -15.52 10.28
CA ASN A 97 1.80 -16.63 10.44
C ASN A 97 2.53 -17.02 9.14
N TYR A 98 2.11 -16.49 8.00
CA TYR A 98 2.65 -16.83 6.68
C TYR A 98 3.27 -15.62 5.97
N ASN A 99 3.26 -14.44 6.62
CA ASN A 99 3.93 -13.25 6.12
C ASN A 99 5.14 -12.93 7.02
N PRO A 100 6.39 -13.03 6.51
CA PRO A 100 6.77 -13.25 5.11
C PRO A 100 6.76 -14.72 4.67
N LEU A 101 6.46 -14.96 3.38
CA LEU A 101 6.70 -16.26 2.74
C LEU A 101 8.11 -16.31 2.17
N PHE A 102 8.87 -17.33 2.55
CA PHE A 102 10.19 -17.58 2.04
C PHE A 102 10.25 -18.95 1.36
N ILE A 103 10.57 -18.98 0.06
CA ILE A 103 10.71 -20.21 -0.72
C ILE A 103 12.18 -20.40 -1.10
N PHE A 104 12.79 -21.49 -0.63
CA PHE A 104 14.19 -21.83 -0.91
C PHE A 104 14.33 -23.22 -1.54
N SER A 105 15.15 -23.31 -2.59
CA SER A 105 15.41 -24.55 -3.30
C SER A 105 16.54 -24.34 -4.33
N HIS A 106 17.10 -25.44 -4.87
CA HIS A 106 17.97 -25.42 -6.06
C HIS A 106 17.28 -24.79 -7.29
N SER A 107 18.09 -24.43 -8.30
CA SER A 107 17.59 -23.87 -9.57
C SER A 107 16.60 -24.82 -10.26
N GLY A 108 15.65 -24.28 -11.02
CA GLY A 108 14.70 -25.07 -11.81
C GLY A 108 13.52 -25.69 -11.06
N LEU A 109 13.40 -25.51 -9.74
CA LEU A 109 12.33 -26.12 -8.92
C LEU A 109 11.07 -25.25 -8.77
N GLY A 110 10.91 -24.23 -9.61
CA GLY A 110 9.65 -23.49 -9.70
C GLY A 110 9.46 -22.30 -8.75
N LYS A 111 10.52 -21.84 -8.06
CA LYS A 111 10.46 -20.63 -7.19
C LYS A 111 9.89 -19.40 -7.92
N THR A 112 10.46 -19.08 -9.08
CA THR A 112 10.00 -17.97 -9.92
C THR A 112 8.57 -18.19 -10.39
N HIS A 113 8.20 -19.41 -10.77
CA HIS A 113 6.84 -19.74 -11.19
C HIS A 113 5.84 -19.44 -10.07
N LEU A 114 6.08 -19.96 -8.86
CA LEU A 114 5.19 -19.72 -7.71
C LEU A 114 5.07 -18.23 -7.38
N LEU A 115 6.17 -17.48 -7.45
CA LEU A 115 6.16 -16.05 -7.12
C LEU A 115 5.32 -15.23 -8.11
N HIS A 116 5.42 -15.54 -9.41
CA HIS A 116 4.52 -14.95 -10.43
C HIS A 116 3.08 -15.45 -10.30
N ALA A 117 2.86 -16.71 -9.95
CA ALA A 117 1.53 -17.29 -9.76
C ALA A 117 0.76 -16.62 -8.62
N ILE A 118 1.42 -16.33 -7.49
CA ILE A 118 0.84 -15.53 -6.40
C ILE A 118 0.37 -14.17 -6.93
N GLY A 119 1.24 -13.48 -7.68
CA GLY A 119 0.93 -12.16 -8.21
C GLY A 119 -0.20 -12.15 -9.24
N ASN A 120 -0.24 -13.13 -10.13
CA ASN A 120 -1.32 -13.31 -11.08
C ASN A 120 -2.64 -13.60 -10.35
N TYR A 121 -2.64 -14.53 -9.40
CA TYR A 121 -3.82 -14.89 -8.63
C TYR A 121 -4.40 -13.68 -7.87
N ILE A 122 -3.55 -12.87 -7.23
CA ILE A 122 -4.01 -11.66 -6.52
C ILE A 122 -4.59 -10.64 -7.50
N LYS A 123 -3.94 -10.40 -8.64
CA LYS A 123 -4.44 -9.45 -9.65
C LYS A 123 -5.80 -9.87 -10.23
N ASP A 124 -6.02 -11.17 -10.39
CA ASP A 124 -7.23 -11.69 -11.01
C ASP A 124 -8.40 -11.76 -10.01
N ASN A 125 -8.14 -12.09 -8.74
CA ASN A 125 -9.17 -12.22 -7.71
C ASN A 125 -9.44 -10.91 -6.94
N THR A 126 -8.45 -10.03 -6.80
CA THR A 126 -8.56 -8.77 -6.03
C THR A 126 -7.94 -7.60 -6.79
N PRO A 127 -8.58 -7.09 -7.86
CA PRO A 127 -8.01 -6.06 -8.74
C PRO A 127 -7.66 -4.73 -8.06
N ALA A 128 -8.25 -4.45 -6.90
CA ALA A 128 -7.96 -3.27 -6.10
C ALA A 128 -6.58 -3.32 -5.41
N LEU A 129 -6.02 -4.52 -5.20
CA LEU A 129 -4.71 -4.67 -4.58
C LEU A 129 -3.60 -4.41 -5.58
N ARG A 130 -2.56 -3.72 -5.13
CA ARG A 130 -1.37 -3.49 -5.95
C ARG A 130 -0.34 -4.57 -5.68
N VAL A 131 0.05 -5.28 -6.72
CA VAL A 131 1.11 -6.29 -6.68
C VAL A 131 2.37 -5.73 -7.31
N LEU A 132 3.49 -5.92 -6.61
CA LEU A 132 4.82 -5.55 -7.06
C LEU A 132 5.72 -6.79 -7.11
N TYR A 133 6.21 -7.08 -8.31
CA TYR A 133 7.34 -7.97 -8.58
C TYR A 133 8.61 -7.15 -8.83
N ILE A 134 9.73 -7.56 -8.23
CA ILE A 134 11.09 -6.98 -8.34
C ILE A 134 12.05 -8.08 -8.80
#